data_AF-A0A7S0VCK8-F1
#
_entry.id   AF-A0A7S0VCK8-F1
#
_cell.length_a   1.000
_cell.length_b   1.000
_cell.length_c   1.000
_cell.angle_alpha   90.00
_cell.angle_beta   90.00
_cell.angle_gamma   90.00
#
_symmetry.space_group_name_H-M   'P 1'
#
loop_
_entity.id
_entity.type
_entity.pdbx_description
1 polymer ?
#
loop_
_entity_poly.entity_id
_entity_poly.type
_entity_poly.pdbx_seq_one_letter_code
_entity_poly.pdbx_strand_id
1 'polypeptide(L)'
;EDGRGQIEHLQKVVQMVGLAWDGSNSLCRQLNHMTLSKLPRKQQADYARVPAKSILVNPMLHEVDHVFVPGRADASSTVTSINQLYTCAAIAHLLVAQRIKVWAESGDGMFILRSKAGLALEQPEFVKWNDVKGDPSMDHIHHVKMKRLGRAIEKLLRSYRHEPSRLLDISRHSIVFANISDLTRALGNIITDENVRVERLKNRLDPRHSSDETAGDRDVCLN
;
A
#
# COMPACT_ATOMS: atom_id res chain seq x y z
N GLU A 1 20.35 -0.56 20.91
CA GLU A 1 19.68 -1.85 20.62
C GLU A 1 19.76 -2.10 19.12
N ASP A 2 20.23 -3.28 18.74
CA ASP A 2 20.84 -3.57 17.44
C ASP A 2 19.81 -3.59 16.29
N GLY A 3 19.99 -2.70 15.31
CA GLY A 3 19.13 -2.58 14.13
C GLY A 3 19.03 -3.86 13.29
N ARG A 4 19.96 -4.82 13.46
CA ARG A 4 19.85 -6.15 12.83
C ARG A 4 18.64 -6.94 13.32
N GLY A 5 18.32 -6.89 14.62
CA GLY A 5 17.17 -7.61 15.17
C GLY A 5 15.82 -7.09 14.65
N GLN A 6 15.75 -5.79 14.37
CA GLN A 6 14.54 -5.15 13.82
C GLN A 6 14.32 -5.53 12.36
N ILE A 7 15.39 -5.63 11.57
CA ILE A 7 15.34 -6.07 10.17
C ILE A 7 14.92 -7.55 10.08
N GLU A 8 15.44 -8.41 10.95
CA GLU A 8 15.02 -9.82 11.02
C GLU A 8 13.55 -9.97 11.42
N HIS A 9 13.05 -9.11 12.32
CA HIS A 9 11.64 -9.08 12.67
C HIS A 9 10.76 -8.69 11.47
N LEU A 10 11.16 -7.68 10.70
CA LEU A 10 10.48 -7.30 9.46
C LEU A 10 10.43 -8.46 8.46
N GLN A 11 11.55 -9.19 8.27
CA GLN A 11 11.59 -10.37 7.42
C GLN A 11 10.62 -11.46 7.89
N LYS A 12 10.53 -11.70 9.20
CA LYS A 12 9.58 -12.67 9.78
C LYS A 12 8.14 -12.26 9.54
N VAL A 13 7.80 -10.97 9.70
CA VAL A 13 6.46 -10.45 9.41
C VAL A 13 6.11 -10.68 7.93
N VAL A 14 7.02 -10.38 7.01
CA VAL A 14 6.83 -10.62 5.56
C VAL A 14 6.63 -12.10 5.24
N GLN A 15 7.42 -12.99 5.86
CA GLN A 15 7.28 -14.45 5.67
C GLN A 15 5.97 -15.01 6.25
N MET A 16 5.50 -14.47 7.38
CA MET A 16 4.25 -14.92 8.02
C MET A 16 3.01 -14.64 7.17
N VAL A 17 3.04 -13.64 6.29
CA VAL A 17 1.91 -13.33 5.40
C VAL A 17 1.86 -14.19 4.13
N GLY A 18 2.80 -15.11 3.93
CA GLY A 18 2.85 -15.93 2.71
C GLY A 18 3.18 -15.15 1.43
N LEU A 19 3.65 -13.90 1.56
CA LEU A 19 4.14 -13.12 0.43
C LEU A 19 5.51 -13.67 0.03
N ALA A 20 5.63 -14.14 -1.22
CA ALA A 20 6.85 -14.74 -1.72
C ALA A 20 8.00 -13.72 -1.66
N TRP A 21 9.07 -14.08 -0.94
CA TRP A 21 10.34 -13.39 -1.00
C TRP A 21 11.03 -13.71 -2.33
N ASP A 22 10.94 -12.81 -3.32
CA ASP A 22 11.72 -12.92 -4.56
C ASP A 22 12.94 -11.98 -4.54
N GLY A 23 13.94 -12.33 -3.73
CA GLY A 23 15.26 -11.67 -3.72
C GLY A 23 16.07 -11.84 -5.02
N SER A 24 15.43 -12.04 -6.17
CA SER A 24 16.11 -12.23 -7.46
C SER A 24 15.23 -11.76 -8.61
N ASN A 25 15.83 -10.99 -9.51
CA ASN A 25 15.35 -10.54 -10.82
C ASN A 25 14.64 -11.63 -11.68
N SER A 26 13.44 -12.10 -11.34
CA SER A 26 12.72 -13.10 -12.17
C SER A 26 11.23 -12.83 -12.43
N LEU A 27 10.65 -11.75 -11.89
CA LEU A 27 9.23 -11.42 -12.11
C LEU A 27 8.86 -11.05 -13.57
N CYS A 28 9.83 -10.96 -14.48
CA CYS A 28 9.56 -10.89 -15.93
C CYS A 28 9.46 -12.27 -16.63
N ARG A 29 9.79 -13.39 -15.98
CA ARG A 29 9.71 -14.74 -16.60
C ARG A 29 8.67 -15.67 -15.98
N GLN A 30 8.22 -15.45 -14.75
CA GLN A 30 7.32 -16.40 -14.07
C GLN A 30 5.82 -16.08 -14.17
N LEU A 31 5.42 -14.95 -14.75
CA LEU A 31 4.01 -14.62 -14.98
C LEU A 31 3.36 -15.39 -16.14
N ASN A 32 4.04 -16.35 -16.76
CA ASN A 32 3.49 -17.16 -17.86
C ASN A 32 3.07 -18.60 -17.50
N HIS A 33 3.18 -19.08 -16.24
CA HIS A 33 2.90 -20.51 -15.98
C HIS A 33 2.20 -20.93 -14.67
N MET A 34 1.58 -20.04 -13.90
CA MET A 34 0.75 -20.48 -12.75
C MET A 34 -0.74 -20.26 -12.98
N THR A 35 -1.39 -21.25 -13.59
CA THR A 35 -2.83 -21.48 -13.44
C THR A 35 -3.13 -22.02 -12.04
N LEU A 36 -4.16 -21.47 -11.39
CA LEU A 36 -4.66 -21.78 -10.04
C LEU A 36 -5.25 -23.21 -9.87
N SER A 37 -4.78 -24.21 -10.61
CA SER A 37 -5.33 -25.58 -10.60
C SER A 37 -4.57 -26.57 -9.70
N LYS A 38 -3.65 -26.13 -8.84
CA LYS A 38 -2.79 -27.03 -8.05
C LYS A 38 -2.74 -26.77 -6.53
N LEU A 39 -3.86 -26.42 -5.90
CA LEU A 39 -3.98 -26.49 -4.43
C LEU A 39 -4.80 -27.73 -4.00
N PRO A 40 -4.35 -28.51 -2.99
CA PRO A 40 -5.09 -29.68 -2.52
C PRO A 40 -6.46 -29.33 -1.91
N ARG A 41 -7.51 -30.06 -2.31
CA ARG A 41 -8.92 -29.83 -1.95
C ARG A 41 -9.24 -29.75 -0.44
N LYS A 42 -8.37 -30.25 0.43
CA LYS A 42 -8.62 -30.28 1.90
C LYS A 42 -8.50 -28.92 2.59
N GLN A 43 -7.66 -28.00 2.10
CA GLN A 43 -7.48 -26.68 2.73
C GLN A 43 -8.56 -25.65 2.36
N GLN A 44 -9.37 -25.94 1.32
CA GLN A 44 -10.45 -25.04 0.89
C GLN A 44 -11.69 -25.10 1.81
N ALA A 45 -11.84 -26.15 2.62
CA ALA A 45 -13.04 -26.36 3.42
C ALA A 45 -13.00 -25.65 4.79
N ASP A 46 -11.80 -25.42 5.36
CA ASP A 46 -11.67 -24.91 6.74
C ASP A 46 -11.78 -23.38 6.86
N TYR A 47 -11.59 -22.65 5.76
CA TYR A 47 -11.72 -21.17 5.74
C TYR A 47 -13.16 -20.67 5.60
N ALA A 48 -14.14 -21.55 5.37
CA ALA A 48 -15.52 -21.16 5.08
C ALA A 48 -16.41 -20.95 6.33
N ARG A 49 -15.86 -20.90 7.54
CA ARG A 49 -16.64 -20.79 8.78
C ARG A 49 -16.08 -19.77 9.76
N VAL A 50 -16.38 -18.49 9.54
CA VAL A 50 -16.39 -17.49 10.62
C VAL A 50 -17.67 -16.65 10.48
N PRO A 51 -18.56 -16.63 11.50
CA PRO A 51 -19.81 -15.87 11.41
C PRO A 51 -19.56 -14.38 11.68
N ALA A 52 -20.06 -13.54 10.78
CA ALA A 52 -20.08 -12.09 10.96
C ALA A 52 -21.06 -11.72 12.08
N LYS A 53 -20.60 -10.98 13.10
CA LYS A 53 -21.47 -10.23 14.02
C LYS A 53 -21.19 -8.74 13.88
N SER A 54 -22.30 -8.03 13.71
CA SER A 54 -22.50 -6.61 13.47
C SER A 54 -21.88 -5.69 14.52
N ILE A 55 -21.25 -4.60 14.08
CA ILE A 55 -21.07 -3.38 14.87
C ILE A 55 -21.44 -2.16 14.00
N LEU A 56 -22.22 -1.28 14.61
CA LEU A 56 -22.92 -0.11 14.07
C LEU A 56 -22.00 0.89 13.36
N VAL A 57 -22.37 1.31 12.14
CA VAL A 57 -21.74 2.43 11.42
C VAL A 57 -22.82 3.40 10.92
N ASN A 58 -22.69 4.65 11.39
CA ASN A 58 -23.18 5.93 10.90
C ASN A 58 -24.24 5.95 9.75
N PRO A 59 -25.45 6.51 9.96
CA PRO A 59 -26.57 6.41 9.02
C PRO A 59 -26.46 7.18 7.69
N MET A 60 -25.33 7.82 7.38
CA MET A 60 -25.10 8.47 6.07
C MET A 60 -24.28 7.64 5.06
N LEU A 61 -23.85 6.43 5.42
CA LEU A 61 -23.08 5.55 4.52
C LEU A 61 -23.86 4.32 4.02
N HIS A 62 -25.15 4.22 4.35
CA HIS A 62 -26.00 3.05 4.07
C HIS A 62 -26.29 2.73 2.59
N GLU A 63 -25.82 3.54 1.63
CA GLU A 63 -26.02 3.25 0.21
C GLU A 63 -24.76 2.78 -0.53
N VAL A 64 -23.65 2.55 0.17
CA VAL A 64 -22.41 2.05 -0.47
C VAL A 64 -21.91 0.74 0.14
N ASP A 65 -22.82 -0.14 0.56
CA ASP A 65 -22.50 -1.49 1.05
C ASP A 65 -22.03 -2.46 -0.06
N HIS A 66 -21.95 -1.99 -1.30
CA HIS A 66 -21.41 -2.73 -2.44
C HIS A 66 -20.38 -1.90 -3.22
N VAL A 67 -19.38 -1.32 -2.54
CA VAL A 67 -18.15 -0.96 -3.26
C VAL A 67 -17.46 -2.27 -3.63
N PHE A 68 -17.47 -2.55 -4.93
CA PHE A 68 -16.80 -3.67 -5.57
C PHE A 68 -15.32 -3.73 -5.15
N VAL A 69 -15.03 -4.50 -4.10
CA VAL A 69 -13.69 -5.06 -3.85
C VAL A 69 -13.67 -6.36 -4.64
N PRO A 70 -12.81 -6.54 -5.67
CA PRO A 70 -12.75 -7.79 -6.40
C PRO A 70 -12.17 -8.90 -5.50
N GLY A 71 -13.03 -9.47 -4.67
CA GLY A 71 -12.91 -10.82 -4.14
C GLY A 71 -13.23 -11.78 -5.26
N ARG A 72 -12.25 -12.61 -5.65
CA ARG A 72 -12.25 -13.45 -6.87
C ARG A 72 -12.69 -12.67 -8.11
N ALA A 73 -11.70 -12.11 -8.81
CA ALA A 73 -11.91 -11.67 -10.18
C ALA A 73 -12.36 -12.89 -11.02
N ASP A 74 -13.66 -13.02 -11.23
CA ASP A 74 -14.13 -13.58 -12.48
C ASP A 74 -13.44 -12.79 -13.60
N ALA A 75 -12.98 -13.48 -14.65
CA ALA A 75 -12.18 -12.90 -15.73
C ALA A 75 -12.86 -11.70 -16.45
N SER A 76 -14.08 -11.32 -16.07
CA SER A 76 -14.88 -10.23 -16.63
C SER A 76 -14.70 -8.87 -15.92
N SER A 77 -13.92 -8.75 -14.84
CA SER A 77 -13.76 -7.49 -14.09
C SER A 77 -12.45 -6.75 -14.35
N THR A 78 -11.69 -7.11 -15.39
CA THR A 78 -10.40 -6.48 -15.69
C THR A 78 -10.62 -5.03 -16.11
N VAL A 79 -9.81 -4.13 -15.55
CA VAL A 79 -9.82 -2.71 -15.94
C VAL A 79 -9.24 -2.59 -17.35
N THR A 80 -10.09 -2.23 -18.30
CA THR A 80 -9.75 -2.20 -19.75
C THR A 80 -9.49 -0.79 -20.25
N SER A 81 -9.84 0.24 -19.49
CA SER A 81 -9.63 1.64 -19.86
C SER A 81 -8.96 2.44 -18.77
N ILE A 82 -8.19 3.46 -19.17
CA ILE A 82 -7.55 4.38 -18.23
C ILE A 82 -8.57 5.22 -17.45
N ASN A 83 -9.73 5.53 -18.05
CA ASN A 83 -10.78 6.28 -17.37
C ASN A 83 -11.38 5.47 -16.22
N GLN A 84 -11.76 4.21 -16.47
CA GLN A 84 -12.23 3.29 -15.44
C GLN A 84 -11.19 3.16 -14.31
N LEU A 85 -9.92 3.02 -14.68
CA LEU A 85 -8.82 2.94 -13.71
C LEU A 85 -8.74 4.19 -12.83
N TYR A 86 -8.85 5.38 -13.40
CA TYR A 86 -8.81 6.64 -12.66
C TYR A 86 -10.04 6.83 -11.77
N THR A 87 -11.22 6.40 -12.20
CA THR A 87 -12.43 6.38 -11.37
C THR A 87 -12.24 5.49 -10.15
N CYS A 88 -11.78 4.25 -10.34
CA CYS A 88 -11.48 3.35 -9.23
C CYS A 88 -10.37 3.91 -8.31
N ALA A 89 -9.33 4.48 -8.91
CA ALA A 89 -8.21 5.05 -8.16
C ALA A 89 -8.64 6.27 -7.32
N ALA A 90 -9.59 7.08 -7.77
CA ALA A 90 -10.11 8.22 -7.00
C ALA A 90 -10.81 7.77 -5.72
N ILE A 91 -11.62 6.71 -5.79
CA ILE A 91 -12.27 6.12 -4.63
C ILE A 91 -11.22 5.52 -3.68
N ALA A 92 -10.32 4.70 -4.22
CA ALA A 92 -9.23 4.10 -3.44
C ALA A 92 -8.35 5.17 -2.78
N HIS A 93 -8.09 6.29 -3.46
CA HIS A 93 -7.32 7.40 -2.92
C HIS A 93 -7.95 8.00 -1.67
N LEU A 94 -9.27 8.18 -1.64
CA LEU A 94 -9.98 8.70 -0.47
C LEU A 94 -9.96 7.70 0.69
N LEU A 95 -10.21 6.41 0.40
CA LEU A 95 -10.20 5.35 1.41
C LEU A 95 -8.82 5.17 2.04
N VAL A 96 -7.77 5.09 1.22
CA VAL A 96 -6.39 4.95 1.70
C VAL A 96 -5.94 6.22 2.43
N ALA A 97 -6.35 7.42 1.99
CA ALA A 97 -6.02 8.67 2.69
C ALA A 97 -6.62 8.74 4.11
N GLN A 98 -7.74 8.07 4.36
CA GLN A 98 -8.28 7.92 5.72
C GLN A 98 -7.51 6.85 6.49
N ARG A 99 -7.27 5.69 5.87
CA ARG A 99 -6.64 4.54 6.53
C ARG A 99 -5.19 4.79 6.92
N ILE A 100 -4.44 5.52 6.10
CA ILE A 100 -3.04 5.83 6.36
C ILE A 100 -2.83 6.60 7.66
N LYS A 101 -3.82 7.40 8.10
CA LYS A 101 -3.77 8.11 9.37
C LYS A 101 -3.83 7.14 10.55
N VAL A 102 -4.66 6.10 10.46
CA VAL A 102 -4.77 5.03 11.47
C VAL A 102 -3.48 4.22 11.53
N TRP A 103 -2.90 3.88 10.38
CA TRP A 103 -1.61 3.17 10.35
C TRP A 103 -0.46 4.03 10.88
N ALA A 104 -0.44 5.32 10.56
CA ALA A 104 0.54 6.27 11.09
C ALA A 104 0.41 6.39 12.62
N GLU A 105 -0.80 6.57 13.15
CA GLU A 105 -1.06 6.59 14.61
C GLU A 105 -0.46 5.37 15.32
N SER A 106 -0.66 4.18 14.73
CA SER A 106 -0.24 2.92 15.34
C SER A 106 1.28 2.71 15.43
N GLY A 107 2.04 3.38 14.56
CA GLY A 107 3.49 3.25 14.47
C GLY A 107 4.23 4.57 14.63
N ASP A 108 3.64 5.57 15.28
CA ASP A 108 4.24 6.90 15.47
C ASP A 108 4.74 7.54 14.15
N GLY A 109 3.95 7.32 13.09
CA GLY A 109 4.23 7.74 11.73
C GLY A 109 4.10 9.24 11.54
N MET A 110 4.91 9.75 10.62
CA MET A 110 5.02 11.17 10.30
C MET A 110 4.56 11.46 8.87
N PHE A 111 4.08 12.69 8.68
CA PHE A 111 3.78 13.25 7.37
C PHE A 111 4.62 14.50 7.12
N ILE A 112 4.83 14.80 5.83
CA ILE A 112 5.53 16.01 5.39
C ILE A 112 4.61 17.21 5.59
N LEU A 113 5.13 18.30 6.13
CA LEU A 113 4.44 19.59 6.18
C LEU A 113 4.62 20.37 4.87
N ARG A 114 3.58 21.09 4.46
CA ARG A 114 3.65 22.04 3.35
C ARG A 114 4.46 23.26 3.79
N SER A 115 5.43 23.65 2.97
CA SER A 115 6.11 24.93 3.14
C SER A 115 5.08 26.07 3.11
N LYS A 116 5.06 26.90 4.16
CA LYS A 116 4.14 28.02 4.31
C LYS A 116 4.32 29.12 3.25
N ALA A 117 5.42 29.12 2.50
CA ALA A 117 5.79 30.23 1.61
C ALA A 117 5.94 29.88 0.13
N GLY A 118 5.64 28.64 -0.30
CA GLY A 118 5.93 28.20 -1.69
C GLY A 118 7.41 28.15 -2.07
N LEU A 119 8.29 28.66 -1.20
CA LEU A 119 9.73 28.46 -1.21
C LEU A 119 9.99 27.01 -0.80
N ALA A 120 10.72 26.29 -1.64
CA ALA A 120 11.21 24.96 -1.27
C ALA A 120 12.03 25.11 0.02
N LEU A 121 11.57 24.48 1.10
CA LEU A 121 12.43 24.32 2.27
C LEU A 121 13.65 23.52 1.81
N GLU A 122 14.85 23.92 2.26
CA GLU A 122 16.08 23.18 1.97
C GLU A 122 15.98 21.72 2.47
N GLN A 123 15.15 21.47 3.49
CA GLN A 123 14.81 20.14 3.97
C GLN A 123 13.30 20.00 4.25
N PRO A 124 12.68 18.86 3.92
CA PRO A 124 11.29 18.61 4.24
C PRO A 124 11.10 18.56 5.77
N GLU A 125 10.15 19.33 6.27
CA GLU A 125 9.73 19.27 7.67
C GLU A 125 8.71 18.14 7.86
N PHE A 126 8.87 17.38 8.94
CA PHE A 126 8.01 16.24 9.26
C PHE A 126 7.29 16.48 10.57
N VAL A 127 6.04 16.03 10.65
CA VAL A 127 5.24 16.08 11.86
C VAL A 127 4.63 14.71 12.15
N LYS A 128 4.67 14.29 13.41
CA LYS A 128 4.01 13.05 13.83
C LYS A 128 2.51 13.23 13.77
N TRP A 129 1.82 12.20 13.29
CA TRP A 129 0.36 12.24 13.21
C TRP A 129 -0.30 12.42 14.60
N ASN A 130 0.26 11.81 15.63
CA ASN A 130 -0.26 11.90 17.00
C ASN A 130 -0.19 13.32 17.58
N ASP A 131 0.76 14.14 17.13
CA ASP A 131 0.95 15.50 17.64
C ASP A 131 -0.04 16.50 17.01
N VAL A 132 -0.60 16.18 15.84
CA VAL A 132 -1.46 17.07 15.06
C VAL A 132 -2.89 16.58 14.93
N LYS A 133 -3.19 15.33 15.28
CA LYS A 133 -4.55 14.77 15.18
C LYS A 133 -5.53 15.60 16.02
N GLY A 134 -6.39 16.36 15.34
CA GLY A 134 -7.38 17.25 15.97
C GLY A 134 -6.93 18.71 16.14
N ASP A 135 -5.71 19.05 15.72
CA ASP A 135 -5.17 20.41 15.71
C ASP A 135 -5.33 21.08 14.32
N PRO A 136 -5.54 22.40 14.23
CA PRO A 136 -5.60 23.13 12.95
C PRO A 136 -4.38 22.94 12.04
N SER A 137 -3.21 22.60 12.60
CA SER A 137 -1.99 22.28 11.85
C SER A 137 -2.15 21.09 10.89
N MET A 138 -3.19 20.26 11.04
CA MET A 138 -3.53 19.23 10.06
C MET A 138 -3.68 19.77 8.63
N ASP A 139 -4.17 21.00 8.46
CA ASP A 139 -4.38 21.60 7.14
C ASP A 139 -3.06 21.89 6.41
N HIS A 140 -1.95 21.91 7.15
CA HIS A 140 -0.61 22.07 6.61
C HIS A 140 0.04 20.76 6.22
N ILE A 141 -0.59 19.60 6.45
CA ILE A 141 -0.04 18.32 6.01
C ILE A 141 -0.04 18.26 4.48
N HIS A 142 1.07 17.82 3.90
CA HIS A 142 1.18 17.59 2.47
C HIS A 142 0.35 16.37 2.05
N HIS A 143 -0.88 16.65 1.60
CA HIS A 143 -1.72 15.64 0.95
C HIS A 143 -1.17 15.25 -0.43
N VAL A 144 -0.80 13.98 -0.57
CA VAL A 144 -0.33 13.42 -1.84
C VAL A 144 -1.46 13.50 -2.87
N LYS A 145 -1.17 14.01 -4.05
CA LYS A 145 -2.11 14.05 -5.17
C LYS A 145 -2.02 12.76 -5.98
N MET A 146 -3.14 12.34 -6.57
CA MET A 146 -3.13 11.28 -7.57
C MET A 146 -2.17 11.61 -8.72
N LYS A 147 -1.58 10.57 -9.32
CA LYS A 147 -0.71 10.71 -10.48
C LYS A 147 -1.45 11.45 -11.61
N ARG A 148 -0.80 12.44 -12.20
CA ARG A 148 -1.35 13.19 -13.34
C ARG A 148 -1.58 12.26 -14.53
N LEU A 149 -2.69 12.44 -15.23
CA LEU A 149 -3.10 11.59 -16.36
C LEU A 149 -2.01 11.46 -17.43
N GLY A 150 -1.38 12.57 -17.83
CA GLY A 150 -0.27 12.52 -18.81
C GLY A 150 0.87 11.61 -18.38
N ARG A 151 1.30 11.68 -17.11
CA ARG A 151 2.35 10.82 -16.56
C ARG A 151 1.94 9.36 -16.45
N ALA A 152 0.66 9.09 -16.22
CA ALA A 152 0.12 7.73 -16.23
C ALA A 152 0.14 7.16 -17.65
N ILE A 153 -0.32 7.92 -18.64
CA ILE A 153 -0.28 7.52 -20.07
C ILE A 153 1.16 7.25 -20.50
N GLU A 154 2.08 8.18 -20.24
CA GLU A 154 3.50 7.99 -20.57
C GLU A 154 4.08 6.69 -19.97
N LYS A 155 3.76 6.42 -18.69
CA LYS A 155 4.22 5.20 -18.01
C LYS A 155 3.60 3.94 -18.61
N LEU A 156 2.30 4.00 -18.92
CA LEU A 156 1.53 2.93 -19.55
C LEU A 156 2.13 2.55 -20.90
N LEU A 157 2.40 3.53 -21.75
CA LEU A 157 3.03 3.37 -23.06
C LEU A 157 4.44 2.78 -22.94
N ARG A 158 5.27 3.34 -22.05
CA ARG A 158 6.67 2.93 -21.91
C ARG A 158 6.87 1.56 -21.26
N SER A 159 6.01 1.18 -20.31
CA SER A 159 6.32 0.09 -19.36
C SER A 159 5.30 -1.05 -19.37
N TYR A 160 4.08 -0.80 -19.83
CA TYR A 160 2.96 -1.73 -19.64
C TYR A 160 2.24 -2.11 -20.92
N ARG A 161 2.81 -1.81 -22.10
CA ARG A 161 2.27 -2.20 -23.42
C ARG A 161 0.79 -1.87 -23.56
N HIS A 162 0.41 -0.66 -23.15
CA HIS A 162 -0.96 -0.15 -23.23
C HIS A 162 -1.99 -0.82 -22.29
N GLU A 163 -1.59 -1.74 -21.41
CA GLU A 163 -2.50 -2.46 -20.49
C GLU A 163 -2.79 -1.68 -19.19
N PRO A 164 -3.96 -1.03 -19.02
CA PRO A 164 -4.21 -0.14 -17.89
C PRO A 164 -4.25 -0.89 -16.55
N SER A 165 -4.74 -2.12 -16.54
CA SER A 165 -4.80 -3.01 -15.37
C SER A 165 -3.46 -3.21 -14.65
N ARG A 166 -2.33 -2.95 -15.32
CA ARG A 166 -0.98 -3.11 -14.77
C ARG A 166 -0.44 -1.85 -14.09
N LEU A 167 -1.15 -0.72 -14.19
CA LEU A 167 -0.73 0.55 -13.62
C LEU A 167 -1.25 0.70 -12.18
N LEU A 168 -0.39 0.37 -11.21
CA LEU A 168 -0.77 0.26 -9.79
C LEU A 168 -0.45 1.50 -8.94
N ASP A 169 0.19 2.53 -9.51
CA ASP A 169 0.71 3.67 -8.76
C ASP A 169 -0.01 5.00 -9.08
N ILE A 170 -1.31 4.95 -9.41
CA ILE A 170 -2.10 6.17 -9.62
C ILE A 170 -2.40 6.85 -8.29
N SER A 171 -2.95 6.10 -7.33
CA SER A 171 -3.02 6.52 -5.94
C SER A 171 -1.78 6.02 -5.23
N ARG A 172 -1.08 6.92 -4.54
CA ARG A 172 0.11 6.58 -3.76
C ARG A 172 0.14 7.43 -2.52
N HIS A 173 0.54 6.83 -1.41
CA HIS A 173 0.69 7.50 -0.14
C HIS A 173 1.98 7.03 0.53
N SER A 174 2.46 7.80 1.50
CA SER A 174 3.70 7.51 2.22
C SER A 174 3.53 7.88 3.68
N ILE A 175 4.00 7.00 4.57
CA ILE A 175 4.24 7.30 5.98
C ILE A 175 5.74 7.30 6.17
N VAL A 176 6.26 8.29 6.88
CA VAL A 176 7.68 8.35 7.24
C VAL A 176 7.84 7.95 8.69
N PHE A 177 8.86 7.15 8.99
CA PHE A 177 9.12 6.66 10.33
C PHE A 177 10.54 7.05 10.74
N ALA A 178 10.72 7.44 11.99
CA ALA A 178 12.03 7.81 12.52
C ALA A 178 12.93 6.58 12.74
N ASN A 179 12.32 5.40 12.97
CA ASN A 179 13.03 4.16 13.23
C ASN A 179 12.31 2.93 12.62
N ILE A 180 13.04 1.82 12.50
CA ILE A 180 12.56 0.58 11.85
C ILE A 180 11.51 -0.14 12.72
N SER A 181 11.59 -0.03 14.05
CA SER A 181 10.61 -0.65 14.95
C SER A 181 9.20 -0.10 14.74
N ASP A 182 9.10 1.23 14.63
CA ASP A 182 7.87 1.95 14.34
C ASP A 182 7.28 1.56 12.97
N LEU A 183 8.12 1.49 11.94
CA LEU A 183 7.74 1.00 10.63
C LEU A 183 7.21 -0.45 10.71
N THR A 184 7.91 -1.33 11.43
CA THR A 184 7.54 -2.75 11.50
C THR A 184 6.21 -2.94 12.22
N ARG A 185 5.97 -2.16 13.28
CA ARG A 185 4.68 -2.12 13.99
C ARG A 185 3.55 -1.66 13.07
N ALA A 186 3.75 -0.54 12.35
CA ALA A 186 2.75 -0.07 11.39
C ALA A 186 2.50 -1.10 10.27
N LEU A 187 3.55 -1.73 9.75
CA LEU A 187 3.44 -2.76 8.72
C LEU A 187 2.66 -3.98 9.21
N GLY A 188 2.91 -4.44 10.44
CA GLY A 188 2.12 -5.51 11.06
C GLY A 188 0.63 -5.18 11.05
N ASN A 189 0.28 -3.95 11.46
CA ASN A 189 -1.12 -3.49 11.46
C ASN A 189 -1.72 -3.37 10.05
N ILE A 190 -0.96 -2.91 9.06
CA ILE A 190 -1.40 -2.84 7.66
C ILE A 190 -1.72 -4.24 7.13
N ILE A 191 -0.85 -5.20 7.42
CA ILE A 191 -0.98 -6.59 6.95
C ILE A 191 -2.18 -7.30 7.59
N THR A 192 -2.47 -7.02 8.86
CA THR A 192 -3.60 -7.62 9.58
C THR A 192 -4.91 -6.82 9.44
N ASP A 193 -4.91 -5.75 8.65
CA ASP A 193 -6.09 -4.92 8.43
C ASP A 193 -7.11 -5.65 7.56
N GLU A 194 -8.27 -5.99 8.12
CA GLU A 194 -9.33 -6.74 7.42
C GLU A 194 -9.88 -6.04 6.16
N ASN A 195 -9.70 -4.71 6.05
CA ASN A 195 -10.17 -3.93 4.91
C ASN A 195 -9.12 -3.80 3.80
N VAL A 196 -7.93 -4.38 3.99
CA VAL A 196 -6.82 -4.30 3.03
C VAL A 196 -6.27 -5.68 2.73
N ARG A 197 -6.02 -5.93 1.44
CA ARG A 197 -5.27 -7.10 0.99
C ARG A 197 -3.97 -6.61 0.40
N VAL A 198 -2.85 -6.99 1.02
CA VAL A 198 -1.52 -6.71 0.48
C VAL A 198 -1.22 -7.72 -0.63
N GLU A 199 -1.03 -7.23 -1.85
CA GLU A 199 -0.73 -8.07 -3.03
C GLU A 199 0.77 -8.25 -3.22
N ARG A 200 1.55 -7.23 -2.88
CA ARG A 200 3.01 -7.24 -3.04
C ARG A 200 3.68 -6.37 -2.01
N LEU A 201 4.82 -6.85 -1.51
CA LEU A 201 5.71 -6.10 -0.64
C LEU A 201 7.12 -6.07 -1.24
N LYS A 202 7.71 -4.88 -1.30
CA LYS A 202 9.13 -4.70 -1.64
C LYS A 202 9.86 -4.14 -0.44
N ASN A 203 10.82 -4.89 0.10
CA ASN A 203 11.63 -4.46 1.22
C ASN A 203 13.01 -4.02 0.74
N ARG A 204 13.21 -2.70 0.55
CA ARG A 204 14.51 -2.12 0.20
C ARG A 204 15.34 -1.74 1.42
N LEU A 205 14.84 -2.04 2.62
CA LEU A 205 15.59 -1.89 3.87
C LEU A 205 16.46 -3.11 4.18
N ASP A 206 16.20 -4.27 3.55
CA ASP A 206 17.00 -5.49 3.74
C ASP A 206 18.49 -5.22 3.40
N PRO A 207 19.44 -5.58 4.27
CA PRO A 207 20.87 -5.42 4.02
C PRO A 207 21.38 -6.15 2.77
N ARG A 208 20.66 -7.17 2.30
CA ARG A 208 20.96 -7.92 1.08
C ARG A 208 20.40 -7.26 -0.18
N HIS A 209 19.57 -6.22 -0.04
CA HIS A 209 19.07 -5.46 -1.19
C HIS A 209 20.21 -4.60 -1.76
N SER A 210 20.50 -4.77 -3.05
CA SER A 210 21.46 -3.91 -3.74
C SER A 210 20.84 -2.54 -3.99
N SER A 211 21.38 -1.49 -3.36
CA SER A 211 20.94 -0.11 -3.55
C SER A 211 21.15 0.41 -4.98
N ASP A 212 22.02 -0.24 -5.77
CA ASP A 212 22.32 0.16 -7.15
C ASP A 212 21.09 0.00 -8.06
N GLU A 213 20.20 -0.94 -7.75
CA GLU A 213 18.96 -1.17 -8.50
C GLU A 213 17.91 -0.07 -8.25
N THR A 214 18.07 0.73 -7.20
CA THR A 214 17.08 1.69 -6.72
C THR A 214 17.64 3.10 -6.55
N ALA A 215 18.82 3.37 -7.09
CA ALA A 215 19.52 4.65 -6.95
C ALA A 215 19.69 5.11 -5.49
N GLY A 216 19.80 4.14 -4.55
CA GLY A 216 19.94 4.43 -3.13
C GLY A 216 18.64 4.53 -2.33
N ASP A 217 17.46 4.34 -2.95
CA ASP A 217 16.19 4.38 -2.22
C ASP A 217 16.12 3.28 -1.14
N ARG A 218 15.79 3.69 0.09
CA ARG A 218 15.60 2.82 1.27
C ARG A 218 14.17 2.98 1.77
N ASP A 219 13.29 2.09 1.33
CA ASP A 219 11.87 2.11 1.66
C ASP A 219 11.27 0.70 1.81
N VAL A 220 10.01 0.66 2.25
CA VAL A 220 9.14 -0.51 2.08
C VAL A 220 7.95 -0.08 1.26
N CYS A 221 7.77 -0.68 0.09
CA CYS A 221 6.64 -0.41 -0.80
C CYS A 221 5.60 -1.52 -0.73
N LEU A 222 4.34 -1.15 -0.61
CA LEU A 222 3.19 -2.05 -0.62
C LEU A 222 2.31 -1.75 -1.84
N ASN A 223 1.74 -2.81 -2.43
CA ASN A 223 0.61 -2.73 -3.36
C ASN A 223 -0.62 -3.35 -2.71
#